data_AF-A0AAD0VN41-F1
#
_entry.id   AF-A0AAD0VN41-F1
#
_cell.length_a   1.000
_cell.length_b   1.000
_cell.length_c   1.000
_cell.angle_alpha   90.00
_cell.angle_beta   90.00
_cell.angle_gamma   90.00
#
_symmetry.space_group_name_H-M   'P 1'
#
loop_
_entity.id
_entity.type
_entity.pdbx_description
1 polymer ?
#
loop_
_entity_poly.entity_id
_entity_poly.type
_entity_poly.pdbx_seq_one_letter_code
_entity_poly.pdbx_strand_id
1 'polypeptide(L)'
;MVVERFSQNLINSGIFRVYIAIGFFATIIFFTFNTELFSPLQMLFGAILVTVVLKGFSNLMLSFIVNNFSLDEKRAAFDNKYNEDKISLLLNQLITKDMSENQVNNDDETNQEQIQETKNEDVAS
;
A
#
# COMPACT_ATOMS: atom_id res chain seq x y z
N MET A 1 -13.91 1.54 -8.09
CA MET A 1 -12.68 1.72 -7.30
C MET A 1 -13.03 1.67 -5.80
N VAL A 2 -12.23 0.99 -4.98
CA VAL A 2 -12.48 0.89 -3.52
C VAL A 2 -12.37 2.27 -2.85
N VAL A 3 -11.41 3.09 -3.30
CA VAL A 3 -11.15 4.44 -2.78
C VAL A 3 -12.30 5.43 -3.04
N GLU A 4 -12.93 5.39 -4.21
CA GLU A 4 -14.11 6.24 -4.50
C GLU A 4 -15.30 5.89 -3.60
N ARG A 5 -15.58 4.60 -3.41
CA ARG A 5 -16.68 4.14 -2.55
C ARG A 5 -16.44 4.49 -1.09
N PHE A 6 -15.19 4.41 -0.64
CA PHE A 6 -14.79 4.85 0.70
C PHE A 6 -14.93 6.37 0.88
N SER A 7 -14.42 7.17 -0.06
CA SER A 7 -14.55 8.63 -0.02
C SER A 7 -16.02 9.07 -0.03
N GLN A 8 -16.84 8.46 -0.90
CA GLN A 8 -18.27 8.71 -0.94
C GLN A 8 -18.96 8.32 0.38
N ASN A 9 -18.64 7.16 0.95
CA ASN A 9 -19.18 6.77 2.27
C ASN A 9 -18.75 7.73 3.38
N LEU A 10 -17.51 8.22 3.37
CA LEU A 10 -16.99 9.13 4.39
C LEU A 10 -17.62 10.52 4.30
N ILE A 11 -17.83 11.03 3.08
CA ILE A 11 -18.55 12.28 2.83
C ILE A 11 -20.02 12.13 3.23
N ASN A 12 -20.65 11.03 2.84
CA ASN A 12 -22.08 10.79 3.06
C ASN A 12 -22.40 10.42 4.53
N SER A 13 -21.40 9.92 5.27
CA SER A 13 -21.45 9.74 6.72
C SER A 13 -21.70 11.04 7.49
N GLY A 14 -21.38 12.20 6.90
CA GLY A 14 -21.58 13.48 7.55
C GLY A 14 -20.64 13.74 8.75
N ILE A 15 -19.63 12.90 8.96
CA ILE A 15 -18.65 13.04 10.04
C ILE A 15 -18.00 14.44 10.05
N PHE A 16 -17.74 14.99 8.86
CA PHE A 16 -17.20 16.34 8.68
C PHE A 16 -18.16 17.44 9.14
N ARG A 17 -19.48 17.25 8.97
CA ARG A 17 -20.49 18.19 9.49
C ARG A 17 -20.53 18.17 11.01
N VAL A 18 -20.43 16.99 11.62
CA VAL A 18 -20.38 16.83 13.07
C VAL A 18 -19.11 17.48 13.64
N TYR A 19 -17.96 17.29 13.00
CA TYR A 19 -16.71 17.96 13.36
C TYR A 19 -16.86 19.50 13.37
N ILE A 20 -17.41 20.06 12.28
CA ILE A 20 -17.65 21.51 12.18
C ILE A 20 -18.63 21.98 13.27
N ALA A 21 -19.69 21.22 13.53
CA ALA A 21 -20.68 21.55 14.55
C ALA A 21 -20.08 21.58 15.96
N ILE A 22 -19.27 20.58 16.32
CA ILE A 22 -18.59 20.52 17.62
C ILE A 22 -17.68 21.75 17.80
N GLY A 23 -16.89 22.10 16.79
CA GLY A 23 -16.04 23.28 16.87
C GLY A 23 -16.81 24.61 16.91
N PHE A 24 -17.96 24.70 16.22
CA PHE A 24 -18.85 25.84 16.34
C PHE A 24 -19.39 26.00 17.76
N PHE A 25 -19.89 24.92 18.37
CA PHE A 25 -20.35 24.93 19.76
C PHE A 25 -19.22 25.29 20.73
N ALA A 26 -18.01 24.73 20.54
CA ALA A 26 -16.85 25.08 21.35
C ALA A 26 -16.51 26.58 21.24
N THR A 27 -16.65 27.17 20.06
CA THR A 27 -16.41 28.60 19.83
C THR A 27 -17.45 29.47 20.54
N ILE A 28 -18.72 29.08 20.53
CA ILE A 28 -19.77 29.78 21.29
C ILE A 28 -19.49 29.70 22.79
N ILE A 29 -19.14 28.52 23.30
CA ILE A 29 -18.82 28.30 24.71
C ILE A 29 -17.61 29.17 25.10
N PHE A 30 -16.56 29.20 24.27
CA PHE A 30 -15.39 30.04 24.48
C PHE A 30 -15.76 31.52 24.59
N PHE A 31 -16.56 32.05 23.66
CA PHE A 31 -16.98 33.45 23.71
C PHE A 31 -17.89 33.75 24.90
N THR A 32 -18.75 32.80 25.29
CA THR A 32 -19.65 32.92 26.44
C THR A 32 -18.87 33.06 27.75
N PHE A 33 -17.82 32.26 27.94
CA PHE A 33 -16.96 32.37 29.12
C PHE A 33 -16.06 33.61 29.11
N ASN A 34 -15.76 34.16 27.94
CA ASN A 34 -14.86 35.31 27.78
C ASN A 34 -15.61 36.56 27.33
N THR A 35 -16.84 36.75 27.83
CA THR A 35 -17.73 37.83 27.37
C THR A 35 -17.21 39.23 27.64
N GLU A 36 -16.40 39.40 28.69
CA GLU A 36 -15.79 40.68 29.06
C GLU A 36 -14.65 41.11 28.12
N LEU A 37 -14.02 40.15 27.44
CA LEU A 37 -12.84 40.37 26.60
C LEU A 37 -13.18 40.74 25.15
N PHE A 38 -14.40 40.44 24.69
CA PHE A 38 -14.79 40.59 23.29
C PHE A 38 -16.09 41.38 23.16
N SER A 39 -16.14 42.29 22.19
CA SER A 39 -17.41 42.92 21.84
C SER A 39 -18.34 41.93 21.12
N PRO A 40 -19.67 42.13 21.16
CA PRO A 40 -20.62 41.27 20.43
C PRO A 40 -20.30 41.16 18.93
N LEU A 41 -19.82 42.25 18.32
CA LEU A 41 -19.44 42.27 16.91
C LEU A 41 -18.20 41.41 16.65
N GLN A 42 -17.19 41.48 17.53
CA GLN A 42 -16.00 40.64 17.43
C GLN A 42 -16.31 39.17 17.64
N MET A 43 -17.23 38.80 18.54
CA MET A 43 -17.67 37.42 18.70
C MET A 43 -18.33 36.88 17.43
N LEU A 44 -19.17 37.70 16.78
CA LEU A 44 -19.83 37.33 15.52
C LEU A 44 -18.79 37.07 14.42
N PHE A 45 -17.88 38.02 14.18
CA PHE A 45 -16.83 37.86 13.18
C PHE A 45 -15.88 36.72 13.53
N GLY A 46 -15.54 36.55 14.80
CA GLY A 46 -14.72 35.45 15.30
C GLY A 46 -15.36 34.09 15.06
N ALA A 47 -16.65 33.94 15.35
CA ALA A 47 -17.38 32.70 15.10
C ALA A 47 -17.45 32.36 13.61
N ILE A 48 -17.68 33.35 12.74
CA ILE A 48 -17.67 33.18 11.28
C ILE A 48 -16.25 32.79 10.80
N LEU A 49 -15.22 33.47 11.29
CA LEU A 49 -13.84 33.20 10.91
C LEU A 49 -13.43 31.78 11.32
N VAL A 50 -13.69 31.39 12.57
CA VAL A 50 -13.37 30.04 13.08
C VAL A 50 -14.13 28.97 12.30
N THR A 51 -15.41 29.18 11.97
CA THR A 51 -16.18 28.21 11.17
C THR A 51 -15.68 28.08 9.73
N VAL A 52 -15.26 29.17 9.08
CA VAL A 52 -14.63 29.11 7.75
C VAL A 52 -13.31 28.35 7.81
N VAL A 53 -12.47 28.61 8.81
CA VAL A 53 -11.20 27.88 9.01
C VAL A 53 -11.46 26.40 9.24
N LEU A 54 -12.40 26.04 10.13
CA LEU A 54 -12.75 24.65 10.40
C LEU A 54 -13.28 23.92 9.18
N LYS A 55 -14.10 24.60 8.36
CA LYS A 55 -14.60 24.06 7.10
C LYS A 55 -13.45 23.81 6.10
N GLY A 56 -12.48 24.73 6.03
CA GLY A 56 -11.26 24.55 5.24
C GLY A 56 -10.43 23.36 5.72
N PHE A 57 -10.24 23.24 7.04
CA PHE A 57 -9.52 22.12 7.64
C PHE A 57 -10.21 20.78 7.39
N SER A 58 -11.54 20.76 7.38
CA SER A 58 -12.34 19.56 7.07
C SER A 58 -12.06 19.01 5.67
N ASN A 59 -11.95 19.90 4.68
CA ASN A 59 -11.59 19.50 3.31
C ASN A 59 -10.14 19.00 3.21
N LEU A 60 -9.22 19.66 3.94
CA LEU A 60 -7.82 19.21 4.03
C LEU A 60 -7.71 17.83 4.68
N MET A 61 -8.47 17.58 5.74
CA MET A 61 -8.52 16.30 6.44
C MET A 61 -9.02 15.18 5.51
N LEU A 62 -10.07 15.44 4.73
CA LEU A 62 -10.54 14.49 3.71
C LEU A 62 -9.43 14.17 2.69
N SER A 63 -8.75 15.19 2.17
CA SER A 63 -7.63 15.00 1.23
C SER A 63 -6.51 14.15 1.84
N PHE A 64 -6.20 14.35 3.11
CA PHE A 64 -5.16 13.60 3.81
C PHE A 64 -5.56 12.13 4.04
N ILE A 65 -6.82 11.88 4.42
CA ILE A 65 -7.37 10.53 4.59
C ILE A 65 -7.32 9.77 3.27
N VAL A 66 -7.76 10.40 2.17
CA VAL A 66 -7.72 9.78 0.83
C VAL A 66 -6.28 9.49 0.41
N ASN A 67 -5.35 10.42 0.65
CA ASN A 67 -3.95 10.23 0.30
C ASN A 67 -3.29 9.06 1.06
N ASN A 68 -3.53 8.94 2.37
CA ASN A 68 -2.99 7.83 3.18
C ASN A 68 -3.53 6.48 2.74
N PHE A 69 -4.83 6.38 2.45
CA PHE A 69 -5.41 5.14 1.92
C PHE A 69 -4.79 4.74 0.57
N SER A 70 -4.50 5.71 -0.31
CA SER A 70 -3.83 5.42 -1.59
C SER A 70 -2.36 4.99 -1.45
N LEU A 71 -1.69 5.45 -0.38
CA LEU A 71 -0.30 5.08 -0.08
C LEU A 71 -0.20 3.63 0.37
N ASP A 72 -1.13 3.17 1.22
CA ASP A 72 -1.18 1.77 1.65
C ASP A 72 -1.46 0.83 0.46
N GLU A 73 -2.37 1.21 -0.43
CA GLU A 73 -2.64 0.47 -1.66
C GLU A 73 -1.41 0.44 -2.59
N LYS A 74 -0.72 1.57 -2.77
CA LYS A 74 0.51 1.65 -3.57
C LYS A 74 1.65 0.82 -2.96
N ARG A 75 1.77 0.78 -1.64
CA ARG A 75 2.79 -0.01 -0.94
C ARG A 75 2.51 -1.52 -1.07
N ALA A 76 1.27 -1.93 -0.87
CA ALA A 76 0.87 -3.32 -1.08
C ALA A 76 1.09 -3.77 -2.54
N ALA A 77 0.77 -2.91 -3.51
CA ALA A 77 1.05 -3.19 -4.92
C ALA A 77 2.56 -3.32 -5.22
N PHE A 78 3.40 -2.48 -4.58
CA PHE A 78 4.85 -2.54 -4.73
C PHE A 78 5.45 -3.83 -4.16
N ASP A 79 5.07 -4.21 -2.93
CA ASP A 79 5.58 -5.43 -2.28
C ASP A 79 5.19 -6.69 -3.08
N ASN A 80 3.98 -6.70 -3.66
CA ASN A 80 3.53 -7.83 -4.47
C ASN A 80 4.34 -7.94 -5.76
N LYS A 81 4.57 -6.82 -6.45
CA LYS A 81 5.40 -6.78 -7.66
C LYS A 81 6.85 -7.16 -7.37
N TYR A 82 7.41 -6.71 -6.26
CA TYR A 82 8.76 -7.09 -5.83
C TYR A 82 8.88 -8.61 -5.58
N ASN A 83 7.88 -9.20 -4.94
CA ASN A 83 7.83 -10.65 -4.73
C ASN A 83 7.65 -11.42 -6.04
N GLU A 84 6.82 -10.93 -6.97
CA GLU A 84 6.64 -11.50 -8.31
C GLU A 84 7.97 -11.50 -9.10
N ASP A 85 8.68 -10.37 -9.10
CA ASP A 85 9.98 -10.23 -9.77
C ASP A 85 11.01 -11.22 -9.15
N LYS A 86 10.99 -11.40 -7.82
CA LYS A 86 11.86 -12.35 -7.12
C LYS A 86 11.51 -13.81 -7.42
N ILE A 87 10.23 -14.17 -7.44
CA ILE A 87 9.76 -15.51 -7.80
C ILE A 87 10.15 -15.84 -9.24
N SER A 88 9.98 -14.89 -10.16
CA SER A 88 10.34 -15.05 -11.56
C SER A 88 11.84 -15.30 -11.74
N LEU A 89 12.69 -14.59 -10.98
CA LEU A 89 14.13 -14.79 -10.99
C LEU A 89 14.53 -16.17 -10.42
N LEU A 90 13.92 -16.58 -9.31
CA LEU A 90 14.15 -17.90 -8.72
C LEU A 90 13.66 -19.04 -9.63
N LEU A 91 12.53 -18.88 -10.31
CA LEU A 91 12.04 -19.84 -11.31
C LEU A 91 12.99 -19.96 -12.49
N ASN A 92 13.52 -18.84 -13.00
CA ASN A 92 14.47 -18.87 -14.11
C ASN A 92 15.79 -19.53 -13.69
N GLN A 93 16.26 -19.26 -12.46
CA GLN A 93 17.42 -19.96 -11.90
C GLN A 93 17.17 -21.45 -11.70
N LEU A 94 15.97 -21.84 -11.28
CA LEU A 94 15.59 -23.25 -11.11
C LEU A 94 15.55 -23.97 -12.45
N ILE A 95 14.92 -23.39 -13.48
CA ILE A 95 14.92 -23.95 -14.84
C ILE A 95 16.35 -24.10 -15.38
N THR A 96 17.19 -23.08 -15.17
CA THR A 96 18.60 -23.12 -15.60
C THR A 96 19.38 -24.21 -14.84
N LYS A 97 19.12 -24.35 -13.53
CA LYS A 97 19.74 -25.37 -12.69
C LYS A 97 19.29 -26.77 -13.08
N ASP A 98 18.00 -27.00 -13.31
CA ASP A 98 17.46 -28.29 -13.75
C ASP A 98 18.01 -28.68 -15.13
N MET A 99 18.20 -27.72 -16.05
CA MET A 99 18.86 -27.99 -17.34
C MET A 99 20.36 -28.29 -17.19
N SER A 100 21.06 -27.62 -16.27
CA SER A 100 22.46 -27.91 -15.96
C SER A 100 22.63 -29.27 -15.27
N GLU A 101 21.72 -29.65 -14.39
CA GLU A 101 21.73 -30.92 -13.67
C GLU A 101 21.33 -32.09 -14.61
N ASN A 102 20.44 -31.85 -15.58
CA ASN A 102 20.17 -32.80 -16.67
C ASN A 102 21.34 -32.95 -17.66
N GLN A 103 22.19 -31.93 -17.87
CA GLN A 103 23.40 -32.10 -18.70
C GLN A 103 24.46 -32.93 -17.98
N VAL A 104 24.69 -32.69 -16.69
CA VAL A 104 25.68 -33.44 -15.91
C VAL A 104 25.33 -34.94 -15.86
N ASN A 105 24.05 -35.30 -15.76
CA ASN A 105 23.64 -36.72 -15.76
C ASN A 105 23.76 -37.41 -17.13
N ASN A 106 23.70 -36.68 -18.25
CA ASN A 106 23.86 -37.29 -19.58
C ASN A 106 25.34 -37.55 -19.95
N ASP A 107 26.27 -36.76 -19.41
CA ASP A 107 27.72 -36.90 -19.66
C ASP A 107 28.36 -38.02 -18.81
N ASP A 108 27.73 -38.40 -17.69
CA ASP A 108 28.17 -39.53 -16.85
C ASP A 108 27.65 -40.89 -17.32
N GLU A 109 26.50 -40.95 -18.01
CA GLU A 109 25.94 -42.20 -18.55
C GLU A 109 26.65 -42.64 -19.85
N THR A 110 27.08 -41.70 -20.72
CA THR A 110 27.79 -42.04 -21.96
C THR A 110 29.21 -42.56 -21.73
N ASN A 111 29.85 -42.18 -20.62
CA ASN A 111 31.18 -42.69 -20.27
C ASN A 111 31.14 -44.10 -19.63
N GLN A 112 30.00 -44.57 -19.14
CA GLN A 112 29.89 -45.92 -18.55
C GLN A 112 29.52 -47.00 -19.58
N GLU A 113 28.78 -46.66 -20.64
CA GLU A 113 28.46 -47.62 -21.71
C GLU A 113 29.70 -47.98 -22.55
N GLN A 114 30.61 -47.03 -22.84
CA GLN A 114 31.82 -47.32 -23.62
C GLN A 114 32.86 -48.20 -22.88
N ILE A 115 32.86 -48.19 -21.55
CA ILE A 115 33.80 -48.99 -20.74
C ILE A 115 33.35 -50.46 -20.63
N GLN A 116 32.05 -50.75 -20.77
CA GLN A 116 31.54 -52.12 -20.74
C GLN A 116 31.67 -52.85 -22.08
N GLU A 117 31.53 -52.18 -23.22
CA GLU A 117 31.72 -52.83 -24.54
C GLU A 117 33.18 -53.23 -24.78
N THR A 118 34.14 -52.37 -24.40
CA THR A 118 35.58 -52.66 -24.57
C THR A 118 36.06 -53.85 -23.72
N LYS A 119 35.40 -54.15 -22.60
CA LYS A 119 35.81 -55.23 -21.70
C LYS A 119 35.32 -56.62 -22.12
N ASN A 120 34.33 -56.69 -23.01
CA ASN A 120 33.73 -57.95 -23.44
C ASN A 120 34.37 -58.53 -24.72
N GLU A 121 35.09 -57.72 -25.51
CA GLU A 121 35.85 -58.24 -26.68
C GLU A 121 37.19 -58.87 -26.29
N ASP A 122 37.84 -58.43 -25.22
CA ASP A 122 39.17 -58.94 -24.79
C ASP A 122 39.13 -60.29 -24.03
N VAL A 123 37.94 -60.87 -23.79
CA VAL A 123 37.80 -62.18 -23.11
C VAL A 123 37.41 -63.31 -24.08
N ALA A 124 37.22 -63.00 -25.37
CA ALA A 124 36.76 -63.96 -26.38
C ALA A 124 37.71 -64.12 -27.58
N SER A 125 39.03 -63.92 -27.40
CA SER A 125 40.06 -64.26 -28.39
C SER A 125 41.17 -65.12 -27.79
#